data_AF-A0A100WHX8-F1
#
_entry.id   AF-A0A100WHX8-F1
#
_cell.length_a   1.000
_cell.length_b   1.000
_cell.length_c   1.000
_cell.angle_alpha   90.00
_cell.angle_beta   90.00
_cell.angle_gamma   90.00
#
_symmetry.space_group_name_H-M   'P 1'
#
loop_
_entity.id
_entity.type
_entity.pdbx_description
1 polymer ?
#
loop_
_entity_poly.entity_id
_entity_poly.type
_entity_poly.pdbx_seq_one_letter_code
_entity_poly.pdbx_strand_id
1 'polypeptide(L)'
;MTTATTGLVWRPVGRNELLATAAGVRGWYRIRHVGAQWLLRAYGWDGLPSLLLPVGGKHFDTRQDAERAAHRIDTQPPCGEVSGS
;
A
#
# COMPACT_ATOMS: atom_id res chain seq x y z
N MET A 1 13.88 23.12 -4.23
CA MET A 1 13.97 21.65 -4.08
C MET A 1 12.56 21.09 -4.10
N THR A 2 12.12 20.56 -5.23
CA THR A 2 10.86 19.83 -5.35
C THR A 2 11.14 18.36 -5.05
N THR A 3 10.80 17.90 -3.84
CA THR A 3 10.75 16.47 -3.54
C THR A 3 9.73 15.84 -4.47
N ALA A 4 10.20 15.06 -5.44
CA ALA A 4 9.32 14.22 -6.25
C ALA A 4 8.70 13.17 -5.31
N THR A 5 7.50 13.47 -4.81
CA THR A 5 6.61 12.45 -4.27
C THR A 5 6.23 11.55 -5.44
N THR A 6 7.09 10.58 -5.77
CA THR A 6 6.70 9.41 -6.56
C THR A 6 5.77 8.59 -5.66
N GLY A 7 4.55 9.10 -5.51
CA GLY A 7 3.49 8.48 -4.75
C GLY A 7 2.89 7.34 -5.55
N LEU A 8 2.39 6.34 -4.85
CA LEU A 8 1.61 5.25 -5.43
C LEU A 8 0.48 5.84 -6.29
N VAL A 9 0.49 5.54 -7.59
CA VAL A 9 -0.56 6.02 -8.51
C VAL A 9 -1.74 5.06 -8.44
N TRP A 10 -2.77 5.46 -7.70
CA TRP A 10 -3.98 4.66 -7.52
C TRP A 10 -4.85 4.67 -8.77
N ARG A 11 -5.11 3.48 -9.29
CA ARG A 11 -6.06 3.26 -10.38
C ARG A 11 -7.33 2.62 -9.83
N PRO A 12 -8.51 3.23 -10.03
CA PRO A 12 -9.77 2.60 -9.66
C PRO A 12 -9.98 1.34 -10.51
N VAL A 13 -10.55 0.32 -9.89
CA VAL A 13 -10.92 -0.93 -10.55
C VAL A 13 -12.45 -0.98 -10.62
N GLY A 14 -13.00 -0.88 -11.83
CA GLY A 14 -14.43 -0.77 -12.05
C GLY A 14 -14.93 0.68 -11.98
N ARG A 15 -16.26 0.85 -11.97
CA ARG A 15 -16.91 2.17 -12.15
C ARG A 15 -17.12 2.96 -10.86
N ASN A 16 -16.92 2.36 -9.69
CA ASN A 16 -17.48 2.84 -8.43
C ASN A 16 -16.45 3.28 -7.38
N GLU A 17 -15.16 3.39 -7.70
CA GLU A 17 -14.07 3.87 -6.80
C GLU A 17 -13.92 3.13 -5.45
N LEU A 18 -14.78 2.16 -5.15
CA LEU A 18 -14.75 1.31 -3.96
C LEU A 18 -13.59 0.31 -3.98
N LEU A 19 -12.86 0.25 -5.09
CA LEU A 19 -11.69 -0.59 -5.25
C LEU A 19 -10.65 0.18 -6.05
N ALA A 20 -9.43 0.23 -5.54
CA ALA A 20 -8.30 0.84 -6.20
C ALA A 20 -7.05 -0.04 -6.03
N THR A 21 -6.17 0.04 -7.01
CA THR A 21 -4.89 -0.67 -7.02
C THR A 21 -3.76 0.29 -7.38
N ALA A 22 -2.59 0.09 -6.80
CA ALA A 22 -1.38 0.80 -7.18
C ALA A 22 -0.22 -0.19 -7.24
N ALA A 23 0.73 0.06 -8.15
CA ALA A 23 2.05 -0.56 -8.11
C ALA A 23 3.03 0.39 -7.45
N GLY A 24 3.86 -0.13 -6.57
CA GLY A 24 4.99 0.56 -5.99
C GLY A 24 6.27 -0.25 -6.15
N VAL A 25 7.34 0.22 -5.51
CA VAL A 25 8.66 -0.42 -5.56
C VAL A 25 8.60 -1.84 -4.99
N ARG A 26 7.85 -2.04 -3.91
CA ARG A 26 7.79 -3.33 -3.18
C ARG A 26 6.75 -4.31 -3.73
N GLY A 27 5.91 -3.88 -4.67
CA GLY A 27 4.89 -4.73 -5.29
C GLY A 27 3.56 -4.02 -5.49
N TRP A 28 2.48 -4.77 -5.34
CA TRP A 28 1.12 -4.31 -5.61
C TRP A 28 0.35 -4.03 -4.34
N TYR A 29 -0.39 -2.94 -4.34
CA TYR A 29 -1.27 -2.51 -3.27
C TYR A 29 -2.71 -2.52 -3.76
N ARG A 30 -3.63 -2.92 -2.88
CA ARG A 30 -5.06 -2.97 -3.15
C ARG A 30 -5.81 -2.38 -1.97
N ILE A 31 -6.62 -1.37 -2.25
CA ILE A 31 -7.54 -0.77 -1.29
C ILE A 31 -8.96 -1.12 -1.72
N ARG A 32 -9.76 -1.65 -0.80
CA ARG A 32 -11.16 -1.98 -1.03
C ARG A 32 -12.04 -1.43 0.09
N HIS A 33 -13.17 -0.83 -0.28
CA HIS A 33 -14.22 -0.49 0.67
C HIS A 33 -14.96 -1.75 1.11
N VAL A 34 -15.06 -1.96 2.42
CA VAL A 34 -15.69 -3.11 3.06
C VAL A 34 -16.58 -2.59 4.20
N GLY A 35 -17.89 -2.53 3.96
CA GLY A 35 -18.84 -1.97 4.92
C GLY A 35 -18.65 -0.45 5.08
N ALA A 36 -18.24 -0.02 6.27
CA ALA A 36 -17.92 1.37 6.59
C ALA A 36 -16.40 1.65 6.66
N GLN A 37 -15.57 0.68 6.26
CA GLN A 37 -14.11 0.74 6.41
C GLN A 37 -13.40 0.48 5.08
N TRP A 38 -12.12 0.80 5.04
CA TRP A 38 -11.22 0.59 3.91
C TRP A 38 -10.15 -0.45 4.25
N LEU A 39 -10.15 -1.54 3.52
CA LEU A 39 -9.19 -2.63 3.66
C LEU A 39 -8.01 -2.43 2.70
N LEU A 40 -6.80 -2.27 3.25
CA LEU A 40 -5.55 -2.30 2.50
C LEU A 40 -4.95 -3.70 2.52
N ARG A 41 -4.54 -4.18 1.35
CA ARG A 41 -3.67 -5.34 1.18
C ARG A 41 -2.46 -4.95 0.35
N ALA A 42 -1.35 -5.59 0.61
CA ALA A 42 -0.13 -5.46 -0.17
C ALA A 42 0.36 -6.86 -0.53
N TYR A 43 0.91 -6.97 -1.72
CA TYR A 43 1.46 -8.20 -2.29
C TYR A 43 2.84 -7.87 -2.84
N GLY A 44 3.83 -8.73 -2.60
CA GLY A 44 5.11 -8.61 -3.27
C GLY A 44 4.99 -8.85 -4.77
N TRP A 45 6.06 -8.59 -5.51
CA TRP A 45 6.15 -8.90 -6.95
C TRP A 45 6.09 -10.41 -7.24
N ASP A 46 6.40 -11.23 -6.24
CA ASP A 46 6.22 -12.68 -6.20
C ASP A 46 4.75 -13.10 -6.03
N GLY A 47 3.84 -12.14 -5.82
CA GLY A 47 2.40 -12.38 -5.64
C GLY A 47 2.02 -12.83 -4.24
N LEU A 48 2.99 -12.98 -3.32
CA LEU A 48 2.71 -13.36 -1.94
C LEU A 48 2.24 -12.15 -1.12
N PRO A 49 1.36 -12.35 -0.11
CA PRO A 49 0.97 -11.28 0.80
C PRO A 49 2.19 -10.65 1.48
N SER A 50 2.23 -9.32 1.51
CA SER A 50 3.31 -8.59 2.17
C SER A 50 3.30 -8.87 3.68
N LEU A 51 4.47 -9.24 4.22
CA LEU A 51 4.68 -9.46 5.65
C LEU A 51 4.58 -8.17 6.49
N LEU A 52 4.55 -7.00 5.84
CA LEU A 52 4.38 -5.71 6.51
C LEU A 52 2.92 -5.40 6.86
N LEU A 53 1.98 -6.24 6.41
CA LEU A 53 0.58 -6.17 6.79
C LEU A 53 0.13 -7.49 7.43
N PRO A 54 -0.87 -7.45 8.32
CA PRO A 54 -1.48 -8.67 8.85
C PRO A 54 -2.01 -9.56 7.72
N VAL A 55 -2.07 -10.87 8.00
CA VAL A 55 -2.74 -11.84 7.11
C VAL A 55 -4.19 -11.39 6.90
N GLY A 56 -4.55 -11.10 5.65
CA GLY A 56 -5.87 -10.57 5.28
C GLY A 56 -5.93 -9.06 5.04
N GLY A 57 -4.89 -8.32 5.44
CA GLY A 57 -4.75 -6.88 5.27
C GLY A 57 -5.02 -6.07 6.54
N LYS A 58 -5.07 -4.74 6.40
CA LYS A 58 -5.34 -3.81 7.51
C LYS A 58 -6.53 -2.90 7.18
N HIS A 59 -7.45 -2.75 8.13
CA HIS A 59 -8.59 -1.85 8.02
C HIS A 59 -8.23 -0.43 8.46
N PHE A 60 -8.85 0.54 7.79
CA PHE A 60 -8.74 1.98 8.03
C PHE A 60 -10.13 2.60 7.95
N ASP A 61 -10.36 3.67 8.71
CA ASP A 61 -11.65 4.38 8.67
C ASP A 61 -11.80 5.21 7.39
N THR A 62 -10.69 5.67 6.82
CA THR A 62 -10.69 6.45 5.57
C THR A 62 -9.81 5.83 4.49
N ARG A 63 -10.16 6.09 3.23
CA ARG A 63 -9.34 5.70 2.08
C ARG A 63 -7.95 6.35 2.13
N GLN A 64 -7.89 7.63 2.49
CA GLN A 64 -6.63 8.39 2.53
C GLN A 64 -5.64 7.79 3.55
N ASP A 65 -6.12 7.28 4.68
CA ASP A 65 -5.24 6.63 5.66
C ASP A 65 -4.67 5.30 5.15
N ALA A 66 -5.48 4.54 4.40
CA ALA A 66 -5.01 3.34 3.71
C ALA A 66 -3.95 3.67 2.65
N GLU A 67 -4.16 4.72 1.85
CA GLU A 67 -3.18 5.17 0.85
C GLU A 67 -1.87 5.65 1.49
N ARG A 68 -1.95 6.40 2.60
CA ARG A 68 -0.79 6.85 3.37
C ARG A 68 -0.04 5.69 4.00
N ALA A 69 -0.74 4.66 4.49
CA ALA A 69 -0.12 3.46 5.01
C ALA A 69 0.62 2.68 3.91
N ALA A 70 0.01 2.53 2.74
CA ALA A 70 0.65 1.89 1.59
C ALA A 70 1.91 2.65 1.17
N HIS A 71 1.87 3.99 1.11
CA HIS A 71 3.05 4.79 0.78
C HIS A 71 4.19 4.61 1.79
N ARG A 72 3.89 4.54 3.10
CA ARG A 72 4.90 4.24 4.13
C ARG A 72 5.52 2.85 3.96
N ILE A 73 4.71 1.87 3.62
CA ILE A 73 5.20 0.51 3.34
C ILE A 73 6.13 0.53 2.12
N ASP A 74 5.75 1.24 1.06
CA ASP A 74 6.51 1.28 -0.19
C ASP A 74 7.85 2.00 -0.06
N THR A 75 7.89 3.03 0.79
CA THR A 75 9.07 3.87 1.03
C THR A 75 9.96 3.38 2.17
N GLN A 76 9.55 2.33 2.90
CA GLN A 76 10.40 1.76 3.95
C GLN A 76 11.67 1.16 3.33
N PRO A 77 12.87 1.51 3.84
CA PRO A 77 14.09 0.84 3.44
C PRO A 77 13.94 -0.68 3.68
N PRO A 78 14.62 -1.54 2.89
CA PRO A 78 14.68 -2.96 3.24
C PRO A 78 15.12 -3.06 4.70
N CYS A 79 14.41 -3.84 5.53
CA CYS A 79 14.90 -4.14 6.87
C CYS A 79 16.22 -4.89 6.70
N GLY A 80 17.34 -4.18 6.84
CA GLY A 80 18.67 -4.73 6.61
C GLY A 80 19.61 -3.75 5.92
N GLU A 81 19.81 -2.57 6.49
CA GLU A 81 21.08 -1.82 6.42
C GLU A 81 21.11 -0.82 7.59
N VAL A 82 21.24 -1.36 8.80
CA VAL A 82 21.79 -0.59 9.92
C VAL A 82 23.08 -1.28 10.33
N SER A 83 24.16 -0.50 10.24
CA SER A 83 25.47 -0.70 10.84
C SER A 83 26.44 -1.65 10.13
N GLY A 84 27.18 -1.10 9.17
CA GLY A 84 28.61 -1.41 9.03
C GLY A 84 29.39 -0.29 9.72
N SER A 85 30.22 -0.66 10.70
CA SER A 85 31.08 0.24 11.49
C SER A 85 32.16 0.93 10.67
#